data_AF-V9DHV1-F1
#
_entry.id   AF-V9DHV1-F1
#
_cell.length_a   1.000
_cell.length_b   1.000
_cell.length_c   1.000
_cell.angle_alpha   90.00
_cell.angle_beta   90.00
_cell.angle_gamma   90.00
#
_symmetry.space_group_name_H-M   'P 1'
#
loop_
_entity.id
_entity.type
_entity.pdbx_description
1 polymer ?
#
loop_
_entity_poly.entity_id
_entity_poly.type
_entity_poly.pdbx_seq_one_letter_code
_entity_poly.pdbx_strand_id
1 'polypeptide(L)'
;MYIPGWRYTIYSSLISSVKLLRRMNAMAQEDNKRLKRDWGSVGPHMYRLHNQQVHDLVPKDRLLEYNVKQGWETLCRFLEVGVPDASFPILNEGASIKAIPLGQQIFGAVVWALYIGMACGAVYLATNLQLFSTSGQEQITDWVQNTGLDND
;
A
#
# COMPACT_ATOMS: atom_id res chain seq x y z
N MET A 1 9.20 7.65 1.65
CA MET A 1 8.44 8.15 0.48
C MET A 1 7.53 9.28 0.95
N TYR A 2 7.83 10.53 0.60
CA TYR A 2 6.98 11.67 1.01
C TYR A 2 5.75 11.71 0.10
N ILE A 3 4.59 11.38 0.66
CA ILE A 3 3.31 11.47 -0.03
C ILE A 3 2.67 12.79 0.43
N PRO A 4 2.35 13.73 -0.49
CA PRO A 4 1.68 14.98 -0.14
C PRO A 4 0.41 14.74 0.69
N GLY A 5 0.12 15.63 1.65
CA GLY A 5 -0.91 15.43 2.67
C GLY A 5 -2.27 14.98 2.14
N TRP A 6 -2.79 15.60 1.08
CA TRP A 6 -4.09 15.22 0.49
C TRP A 6 -4.08 13.81 -0.14
N ARG A 7 -2.95 13.40 -0.74
CA ARG A 7 -2.78 12.05 -1.31
C ARG A 7 -2.66 11.02 -0.20
N TYR A 8 -2.04 11.37 0.93
CA TYR A 8 -1.97 10.50 2.11
C TYR A 8 -3.34 10.29 2.75
N THR A 9 -4.20 11.31 2.80
CA THR A 9 -5.57 11.17 3.33
C THR A 9 -6.39 10.21 2.48
N ILE A 10 -6.31 10.34 1.15
CA ILE A 10 -6.96 9.40 0.23
C ILE A 10 -6.36 8.00 0.41
N TYR A 11 -5.04 7.85 0.32
CA TYR A 11 -4.34 6.57 0.45
C TYR A 11 -4.62 5.85 1.78
N SER A 12 -4.62 6.56 2.91
CA SER A 12 -4.89 5.99 4.23
C SER A 12 -6.36 5.58 4.40
N SER A 13 -7.29 6.32 3.79
CA SER A 13 -8.71 5.93 3.75
C SER A 13 -8.91 4.64 2.94
N LEU A 14 -8.25 4.53 1.78
CA LEU A 14 -8.32 3.33 0.92
C LEU A 14 -7.70 2.09 1.60
N ILE A 15 -6.68 2.27 2.43
CA ILE A 15 -5.96 1.21 3.16
C ILE A 15 -6.65 0.80 4.47
N SER A 16 -7.44 1.70 5.07
CA SER A 16 -8.04 1.50 6.39
C SER A 16 -8.95 0.26 6.48
N SER A 17 -9.59 -0.11 5.36
CA SER A 17 -10.48 -1.28 5.24
C SER A 17 -9.72 -2.62 5.26
N VAL A 18 -8.43 -2.62 4.92
CA VAL A 18 -7.59 -3.80 4.87
C VAL A 18 -6.69 -3.84 6.11
N LYS A 19 -7.03 -4.68 7.09
CA LYS A 19 -6.31 -4.80 8.38
C LYS A 19 -4.79 -4.93 8.21
N LEU A 20 -4.33 -5.71 7.22
CA LEU A 20 -2.91 -5.92 6.93
C LEU A 20 -2.22 -4.62 6.49
N LEU A 21 -2.76 -3.94 5.48
CA LEU A 21 -2.19 -2.69 4.96
C LEU A 21 -2.22 -1.58 6.02
N ARG A 22 -3.27 -1.54 6.84
CA ARG A 22 -3.36 -0.63 7.98
C ARG A 22 -2.25 -0.88 9.00
N ARG A 23 -1.97 -2.14 9.33
CA ARG A 23 -0.87 -2.51 10.23
C ARG A 23 0.48 -2.12 9.64
N MET A 24 0.70 -2.35 8.34
CA MET A 24 1.92 -1.93 7.65
C MET A 24 2.11 -0.40 7.68
N ASN A 25 1.05 0.36 7.43
CA ASN A 25 1.12 1.82 7.53
C ASN A 25 1.44 2.27 8.96
N ALA A 26 0.79 1.67 9.97
CA ALA A 26 1.08 1.99 11.37
C ALA A 26 2.54 1.70 11.75
N MET A 27 3.09 0.56 11.31
CA MET A 27 4.51 0.21 11.52
C MET A 27 5.43 1.25 10.85
N ALA A 28 5.17 1.61 9.59
CA ALA A 28 5.97 2.60 8.89
C ALA A 28 5.92 3.99 9.56
N GLN A 29 4.79 4.37 10.14
CA GLN A 29 4.66 5.62 10.90
C GLN A 29 5.48 5.57 12.20
N GLU A 30 5.42 4.45 12.91
CA GLU A 30 6.19 4.24 14.15
C GLU A 30 7.70 4.29 13.87
N ASP A 31 8.16 3.64 12.81
CA ASP A 31 9.56 3.69 12.38
C ASP A 31 9.99 5.11 12.05
N ASN A 32 9.16 5.89 11.34
CA ASN A 32 9.47 7.30 11.06
C ASN A 32 9.58 8.14 12.34
N LYS A 33 8.73 7.88 13.35
CA LYS A 33 8.84 8.57 14.65
C LYS A 33 10.14 8.21 15.36
N ARG A 34 10.50 6.92 15.38
CA ARG A 34 11.76 6.44 15.97
C ARG A 34 12.97 7.06 15.28
N LEU A 35 12.99 7.06 13.95
CA LEU A 35 14.08 7.68 13.19
C LEU A 35 14.19 9.18 13.44
N LYS A 36 13.08 9.91 13.51
CA LYS A 36 13.11 11.34 13.86
C LYS A 36 13.57 11.59 15.30
N ARG A 37 13.21 10.72 16.23
CA ARG A 37 13.69 10.79 17.62
C ARG A 37 15.19 10.57 17.69
N ASP A 38 15.71 9.55 17.01
CA ASP A 38 17.11 9.14 17.12
C ASP A 38 18.05 10.03 16.28
N TRP A 39 17.56 10.57 15.14
CA TRP A 39 18.38 11.29 14.16
C TRP A 39 17.92 12.73 13.88
N GLY A 40 16.88 13.23 14.57
CA GLY A 40 16.29 14.57 14.39
C GLY A 40 15.44 14.74 13.14
N SER A 41 15.86 14.19 11.99
CA SER A 41 15.11 14.22 10.73
C SER A 41 15.40 13.00 9.86
N VAL A 42 14.43 12.61 9.04
CA VAL A 42 14.61 11.52 8.08
C VAL A 42 15.17 12.09 6.78
N GLY A 43 16.43 11.77 6.47
CA GLY A 43 17.08 12.23 5.24
C GLY A 43 18.47 11.63 5.01
N PRO A 44 19.14 11.99 3.89
CA PRO A 44 20.45 11.45 3.52
C PRO A 44 21.56 11.69 4.57
N HIS A 45 21.38 12.66 5.45
CA HIS A 45 22.32 12.94 6.54
C HIS A 45 22.45 11.77 7.52
N MET A 46 21.35 11.04 7.79
CA MET A 46 21.35 9.90 8.70
C MET A 46 22.39 8.85 8.31
N TYR A 47 22.52 8.58 7.01
CA TYR A 47 23.52 7.64 6.48
C TYR A 47 24.95 8.03 6.89
N ARG A 48 25.29 9.31 6.70
CA ARG A 48 26.63 9.82 7.04
C ARG A 48 26.88 9.80 8.54
N LEU A 49 25.91 10.24 9.34
CA LEU A 49 26.01 10.23 10.80
C LEU A 49 26.17 8.81 11.34
N HIS A 50 25.36 7.87 10.85
CA HIS A 50 25.41 6.48 11.28
C HIS A 50 26.75 5.85 10.96
N ASN A 51 27.26 6.00 9.74
CA ASN A 51 28.56 5.45 9.37
C ASN A 51 29.68 6.07 10.23
N GLN A 52 29.64 7.38 10.47
CA GLN A 52 30.62 8.03 11.34
C GLN A 52 30.56 7.48 12.77
N GLN A 53 29.36 7.33 13.36
CA GLN A 53 29.21 6.73 14.68
C GLN A 53 29.77 5.30 14.75
N VAL A 54 29.59 4.49 13.71
CA VAL A 54 30.18 3.15 13.63
C VAL A 54 31.72 3.22 13.62
N HIS A 55 32.31 4.14 12.86
CA HIS A 55 33.76 4.34 12.85
C HIS A 55 34.31 4.83 14.19
N ASP A 56 33.57 5.66 14.91
CA ASP A 56 33.99 6.22 16.20
C ASP A 56 33.89 5.17 17.33
N LEU A 57 32.91 4.26 17.25
CA LEU A 57 32.62 3.28 18.31
C LEU A 57 33.34 1.94 18.12
N VAL A 58 33.62 1.52 16.89
CA VAL A 58 34.20 0.20 16.61
C VAL A 58 35.71 0.33 16.36
N PRO A 59 36.56 -0.43 17.10
CA PRO A 59 37.99 -0.50 16.83
C PRO A 59 38.31 -0.86 15.37
N LYS A 60 39.33 -0.22 14.79
CA LYS A 60 39.67 -0.34 13.36
C LYS A 60 39.98 -1.78 12.92
N ASP A 61 40.57 -2.58 13.80
CA ASP A 61 40.87 -3.99 13.59
C ASP A 61 39.61 -4.88 13.51
N ARG A 62 38.47 -4.40 14.02
CA ARG A 62 37.18 -5.12 14.02
C ARG A 62 36.16 -4.50 13.05
N LEU A 63 36.57 -3.53 12.25
CA LEU A 63 35.69 -2.84 11.32
C LEU A 63 36.15 -3.01 9.87
N LEU A 64 35.27 -3.56 9.03
CA LEU A 64 35.44 -3.59 7.59
C LEU A 64 34.46 -2.63 6.93
N GLU A 65 34.96 -1.58 6.29
CA GLU A 65 34.16 -0.78 5.35
C GLU A 65 34.09 -1.52 4.02
N TYR A 66 32.94 -2.14 3.75
CA TYR A 66 32.75 -3.08 2.65
C TYR A 66 31.74 -2.56 1.63
N ASN A 67 32.11 -2.61 0.35
CA ASN A 67 31.19 -2.41 -0.75
C ASN A 67 30.76 -3.77 -1.31
N VAL A 68 29.45 -4.04 -1.36
CA VAL A 68 28.89 -5.31 -1.85
C VAL A 68 29.36 -5.72 -3.25
N LYS A 69 29.81 -4.78 -4.08
CA LYS A 69 30.40 -5.05 -5.41
C LYS A 69 31.77 -5.73 -5.35
N GLN A 70 32.42 -5.74 -4.19
CA GLN A 70 33.72 -6.37 -3.97
C GLN A 70 33.61 -7.90 -3.84
N GLY A 71 32.40 -8.46 -3.67
CA GLY A 71 32.18 -9.91 -3.66
C GLY A 71 32.79 -10.63 -2.46
N TRP A 72 32.96 -11.96 -2.58
CA TRP A 72 33.39 -12.82 -1.47
C TRP A 72 34.79 -12.54 -0.96
N GLU A 73 35.73 -12.21 -1.83
CA GLU A 73 37.15 -12.22 -1.50
C GLU A 73 37.51 -11.27 -0.35
N THR A 74 37.08 -10.01 -0.43
CA THR A 74 37.34 -8.99 0.61
C THR A 74 36.68 -9.36 1.94
N LEU A 75 35.46 -9.90 1.89
CA LEU A 75 34.69 -10.27 3.08
C LEU A 75 35.30 -11.49 3.78
N CYS A 76 35.57 -12.56 3.02
CA CYS A 76 36.16 -13.80 3.54
C CYS A 76 37.55 -13.57 4.13
N ARG A 77 38.38 -12.71 3.50
CA ARG A 77 39.70 -12.33 4.02
C ARG A 77 39.61 -11.64 5.38
N PHE A 78 38.67 -10.73 5.56
CA PHE A 78 38.47 -10.04 6.84
C PHE A 78 37.95 -10.97 7.94
N LEU A 79 37.12 -11.96 7.57
CA LEU A 79 36.56 -12.95 8.50
C LEU A 79 37.49 -14.15 8.74
N GLU A 80 38.65 -14.22 8.08
CA GLU A 80 39.60 -15.34 8.16
C GLU A 80 39.00 -16.70 7.78
N VAL A 81 38.08 -16.71 6.81
CA VAL A 81 37.42 -17.94 6.29
C VAL A 81 37.73 -18.16 4.81
N GLY A 82 37.53 -19.40 4.34
CA GLY A 82 37.68 -19.73 2.92
C GLY A 82 36.62 -19.06 2.03
N VAL A 83 36.99 -18.75 0.78
CA VAL A 83 36.05 -18.27 -0.24
C VAL A 83 35.21 -19.46 -0.75
N PRO A 84 33.87 -19.37 -0.76
CA PRO A 84 33.02 -20.45 -1.25
C PRO A 84 33.09 -20.58 -2.77
N ASP A 85 32.90 -21.80 -3.28
CA ASP A 85 32.76 -22.09 -4.73
C ASP A 85 31.33 -21.79 -5.24
N ALA A 86 30.84 -20.59 -4.91
CA ALA A 86 29.53 -20.11 -5.30
C ALA A 86 29.62 -18.64 -5.71
N SER A 87 28.78 -18.22 -6.66
CA SER A 87 28.69 -16.81 -7.05
C SER A 87 28.22 -15.95 -5.88
N PHE A 88 28.69 -14.69 -5.83
CA PHE A 88 28.22 -13.76 -4.80
C PHE A 88 26.72 -13.48 -4.98
N PRO A 89 25.89 -13.63 -3.94
CA PRO A 89 24.45 -13.52 -4.09
C PRO A 89 24.05 -12.08 -4.39
N ILE A 90 23.37 -11.87 -5.52
CA ILE A 90 22.73 -10.60 -5.86
C ILE A 90 21.23 -10.79 -5.69
N LEU A 91 20.77 -10.49 -4.49
CA LEU A 91 19.35 -10.50 -4.13
C LEU A 91 18.91 -9.08 -3.81
N ASN A 92 17.61 -8.82 -3.86
CA ASN A 92 17.03 -7.54 -3.47
C ASN A 92 17.43 -6.35 -4.39
N GLU A 93 17.47 -6.59 -5.70
CA GLU A 93 17.70 -5.52 -6.67
C GLU A 93 16.62 -4.44 -6.60
N GLY A 94 17.04 -3.17 -6.72
CA GLY A 94 16.14 -2.03 -6.57
C GLY A 94 14.99 -2.02 -7.58
N ALA A 95 15.16 -2.62 -8.76
CA ALA A 95 14.10 -2.74 -9.77
C ALA A 95 12.93 -3.61 -9.26
N SER A 96 13.23 -4.76 -8.65
CA SER A 96 12.23 -5.69 -8.11
C SER A 96 11.44 -5.07 -6.95
N ILE A 97 12.08 -4.25 -6.11
CA ILE A 97 11.42 -3.58 -4.98
C ILE A 97 10.50 -2.45 -5.47
N LYS A 98 10.87 -1.73 -6.53
CA LYS A 98 10.10 -0.59 -7.06
C LYS A 98 8.73 -0.97 -7.64
N ALA A 99 8.53 -2.24 -8.03
CA ALA A 99 7.26 -2.72 -8.57
C ALA A 99 6.19 -2.94 -7.48
N ILE A 100 6.59 -3.16 -6.22
CA ILE A 100 5.69 -3.53 -5.12
C ILE A 100 4.65 -2.43 -4.80
N PRO A 101 5.01 -1.14 -4.67
CA PRO A 101 4.04 -0.09 -4.35
C PRO A 101 2.96 0.09 -5.41
N LEU A 102 3.31 -0.13 -6.69
CA LEU A 102 2.36 -0.01 -7.80
C LEU A 102 1.30 -1.12 -7.74
N GLY A 103 1.71 -2.37 -7.48
CA GLY A 103 0.78 -3.49 -7.31
C GLY A 103 -0.22 -3.25 -6.17
N GLN A 104 0.23 -2.69 -5.05
CA GLN A 104 -0.64 -2.35 -3.92
C GLN A 104 -1.67 -1.26 -4.29
N GLN A 105 -1.27 -0.25 -5.07
CA GLN A 105 -2.16 0.81 -5.52
C GLN A 105 -3.24 0.29 -6.49
N ILE A 106 -2.86 -0.57 -7.43
CA ILE A 106 -3.78 -1.18 -8.40
C ILE A 106 -4.82 -2.05 -7.67
N PHE A 107 -4.38 -2.92 -6.75
CA PHE A 107 -5.29 -3.76 -5.98
C PHE A 107 -6.32 -2.93 -5.22
N GLY A 108 -5.87 -1.87 -4.54
CA GLY A 108 -6.77 -0.93 -3.86
C GLY A 108 -7.78 -0.31 -4.83
N ALA A 109 -7.33 0.20 -5.98
CA ALA A 109 -8.22 0.83 -6.95
C ALA A 109 -9.30 -0.13 -7.48
N VAL A 110 -8.94 -1.39 -7.78
CA VAL A 110 -9.89 -2.42 -8.22
C VAL A 110 -10.95 -2.71 -7.16
N VAL A 111 -10.53 -2.90 -5.90
CA VAL A 111 -11.47 -3.14 -4.79
C VAL A 111 -12.47 -2.00 -4.65
N TRP A 112 -12.02 -0.74 -4.77
CA TRP A 112 -12.92 0.41 -4.70
C TRP A 112 -13.85 0.55 -5.90
N ALA A 113 -13.36 0.26 -7.12
CA ALA A 113 -14.21 0.23 -8.30
C ALA A 113 -15.35 -0.79 -8.17
N LEU A 114 -15.06 -1.96 -7.58
CA LEU A 114 -16.07 -2.99 -7.30
C LEU A 114 -17.10 -2.52 -6.26
N TYR A 115 -16.67 -1.88 -5.17
CA TYR A 115 -17.60 -1.34 -4.16
C TYR A 115 -18.50 -0.24 -4.72
N ILE A 116 -17.94 0.71 -5.48
CA ILE A 116 -18.70 1.78 -6.10
C ILE A 116 -19.67 1.21 -7.14
N GLY A 117 -19.22 0.28 -7.97
CA GLY A 117 -20.06 -0.40 -8.95
C GLY A 117 -21.23 -1.13 -8.30
N MET A 118 -20.99 -1.85 -7.20
CA MET A 118 -22.04 -2.54 -6.45
C MET A 118 -23.07 -1.56 -5.86
N ALA A 119 -22.62 -0.45 -5.28
CA ALA A 119 -23.50 0.58 -4.73
C ALA A 119 -24.36 1.25 -5.82
N CYS A 120 -23.74 1.65 -6.93
CA CYS A 120 -24.46 2.24 -8.07
C CYS A 120 -25.46 1.24 -8.67
N GLY A 121 -25.09 -0.03 -8.81
CA GLY A 121 -25.98 -1.09 -9.30
C GLY A 121 -27.19 -1.30 -8.40
N ALA A 122 -27.01 -1.30 -7.08
CA ALA A 122 -28.10 -1.41 -6.12
C ALA A 122 -29.08 -0.21 -6.22
N VAL A 123 -28.55 1.01 -6.33
CA VAL A 123 -29.37 2.22 -6.50
C VAL A 123 -30.15 2.15 -7.81
N TYR A 124 -29.48 1.78 -8.91
CA TYR A 124 -30.12 1.64 -10.22
C TYR A 124 -31.24 0.61 -10.20
N LEU A 125 -31.00 -0.57 -9.63
CA LEU A 125 -32.02 -1.61 -9.50
C LEU A 125 -33.20 -1.12 -8.65
N ALA A 126 -32.95 -0.43 -7.54
CA ALA A 126 -34.01 0.10 -6.68
C ALA A 126 -34.88 1.13 -7.41
N THR A 127 -34.29 2.08 -8.12
CA THR A 127 -35.06 3.10 -8.86
C THR A 127 -35.82 2.51 -10.03
N ASN A 128 -35.23 1.56 -10.77
CA ASN A 128 -35.91 0.92 -11.90
C ASN A 128 -37.04 -0.01 -11.42
N LEU A 129 -36.83 -0.79 -10.36
CA LEU A 129 -37.89 -1.61 -9.75
C LEU A 129 -39.04 -0.75 -9.23
N GLN A 130 -38.74 0.40 -8.62
CA GLN A 130 -39.76 1.36 -8.21
C GLN A 130 -40.56 1.86 -9.42
N LEU A 131 -39.88 2.26 -10.50
CA LEU A 131 -40.54 2.70 -11.74
C LEU A 131 -41.49 1.63 -12.32
N PHE A 132 -41.04 0.37 -12.39
CA PHE A 132 -41.90 -0.74 -12.83
C PHE A 132 -43.10 -0.99 -11.90
N SER A 133 -42.92 -0.83 -10.59
CA SER A 133 -44.01 -1.01 -9.63
C SER A 133 -45.06 0.10 -9.75
N THR A 134 -44.65 1.35 -9.96
CA THR A 134 -45.55 2.49 -10.09
C THR A 134 -46.28 2.48 -11.43
N SER A 135 -45.59 2.16 -12.53
CA SER A 135 -46.23 2.09 -13.85
C SER A 135 -47.26 0.96 -13.94
N GLY A 136 -46.98 -0.17 -13.29
CA GLY A 136 -47.94 -1.28 -13.20
C GLY A 136 -49.19 -0.92 -12.39
N GLN A 137 -49.05 -0.17 -11.29
CA GLN A 137 -50.19 0.33 -10.51
C GLN A 137 -51.04 1.29 -11.33
N GLU A 138 -50.41 2.24 -12.04
CA GLU A 138 -51.11 3.23 -12.89
C GLU A 138 -51.97 2.56 -13.98
N GLN A 139 -51.42 1.55 -14.67
CA GLN A 139 -52.18 0.78 -15.67
C GLN A 139 -53.37 0.01 -15.09
N ILE A 140 -53.22 -0.55 -13.87
CA ILE A 140 -54.30 -1.27 -13.21
C ILE A 140 -55.41 -0.28 -12.82
N THR A 141 -55.07 0.87 -12.24
CA THR A 141 -56.06 1.91 -11.90
C THR A 141 -56.77 2.43 -13.15
N ASP A 142 -56.05 2.71 -14.24
CA ASP A 142 -56.65 3.16 -15.50
C ASP A 142 -57.60 2.11 -16.12
N TRP A 143 -57.23 0.82 -16.02
CA TRP A 143 -58.06 -0.27 -16.51
C TRP A 143 -59.35 -0.41 -15.69
N VAL A 144 -59.26 -0.40 -14.35
CA VAL A 144 -60.42 -0.48 -13.44
C VAL A 144 -61.39 0.68 -13.69
N GLN A 145 -60.85 1.90 -13.83
CA GLN A 145 -61.64 3.11 -14.01
C GLN A 145 -62.33 3.16 -15.39
N ASN A 146 -61.71 2.59 -16.44
CA ASN A 146 -62.31 2.51 -17.78
C ASN A 146 -63.26 1.31 -17.96
N THR A 147 -63.14 0.25 -17.16
CA THR A 147 -64.05 -0.91 -17.22
C THR A 147 -65.32 -0.72 -16.37
N GLY A 148 -65.43 0.38 -15.62
CA GLY A 148 -66.64 0.75 -14.89
C GLY A 148 -66.92 -0.12 -13.66
N LEU A 149 -65.93 -0.88 -13.19
CA LEU A 149 -66.04 -1.81 -12.05
C LEU A 149 -66.14 -1.10 -10.68
N ASP A 150 -66.04 0.23 -10.65
CA ASP A 150 -66.11 1.06 -9.43
C ASP A 150 -67.52 1.61 -9.13
N ASN A 151 -68.55 1.25 -9.92
CA ASN A 151 -69.91 1.86 -9.86
C ASN A 151 -70.99 0.99 -9.18
N ASP A 152 -70.65 0.22 -8.14
CA ASP A 152 -71.63 -0.46 -7.25
C ASP A 152 -71.48 0.00 -5.78
#